data_AF-C0L036-F1
#
_entry.id   AF-C0L036-F1
#
_cell.length_a   1.000
_cell.length_b   1.000
_cell.length_c   1.000
_cell.angle_alpha   90.00
_cell.angle_beta   90.00
_cell.angle_gamma   90.00
#
_symmetry.space_group_name_H-M   'P 1'
#
loop_
_entity.id
_entity.type
_entity.pdbx_description
1 polymer ?
#
loop_
_entity_poly.entity_id
_entity_poly.type
_entity_poly.pdbx_seq_one_letter_code
_entity_poly.pdbx_strand_id
1 'polypeptide(L)' 'ISAAHKTLPLPCFVRVTNLENGRKLVIRVNDRGPFVEGRIIDLSEKAAQVLGLHKSGLAKVKVEYLRK' A
#
# COMPACT_ATOMS: atom_id res chain seq x y z
N ILE A 1 -9.42 -4.95 -3.62
CA ILE A 1 -8.39 -3.89 -3.64
C ILE A 1 -7.07 -4.55 -3.26
N SER A 2 -6.01 -4.38 -4.06
CA SER A 2 -4.74 -5.15 -3.97
C SER A 2 -3.50 -4.24 -3.88
N ALA A 3 -2.37 -4.85 -3.50
CA ALA A 3 -1.06 -4.22 -3.42
C ALA A 3 0.09 -5.22 -3.67
N ALA A 4 1.28 -4.69 -3.98
CA ALA A 4 2.53 -5.42 -4.13
C ALA A 4 3.56 -4.99 -3.07
N HIS A 5 4.31 -5.95 -2.51
CA HIS A 5 5.38 -5.68 -1.54
C HIS A 5 6.59 -6.61 -1.73
N LYS A 6 7.81 -6.07 -1.51
CA LYS A 6 9.09 -6.76 -1.75
C LYS A 6 9.24 -8.03 -0.92
N THR A 7 9.03 -7.90 0.40
CA THR A 7 9.40 -8.94 1.37
C THR A 7 8.28 -9.47 2.26
N LEU A 8 7.08 -8.86 2.26
CA LEU A 8 5.99 -9.33 3.12
C LEU A 8 5.53 -10.73 2.66
N PRO A 9 5.04 -11.58 3.58
CA PRO A 9 4.42 -12.85 3.23
C PRO A 9 3.30 -12.66 2.22
N LEU A 10 3.17 -13.58 1.26
CA LEU A 10 2.05 -13.59 0.32
C LEU A 10 1.21 -14.85 0.53
N PRO A 11 -0.13 -14.75 0.44
CA PRO A 11 -0.89 -13.51 0.55
C PRO A 11 -0.87 -13.01 2.01
N CYS A 12 -1.01 -11.70 2.20
CA CYS A 12 -1.27 -11.14 3.53
C CYS A 12 -2.16 -9.90 3.49
N PHE A 13 -2.52 -9.38 4.66
CA PHE A 13 -3.23 -8.13 4.80
C PHE A 13 -2.36 -7.10 5.52
N VAL A 14 -2.41 -5.87 5.03
CA VAL A 14 -1.75 -4.72 5.64
C VAL A 14 -2.75 -3.60 5.83
N ARG A 15 -2.56 -2.78 6.86
CA ARG A 15 -3.18 -1.45 6.93
C ARG A 15 -2.22 -0.45 6.33
N VAL A 16 -2.68 0.27 5.31
CA VAL A 16 -1.94 1.38 4.72
C VAL A 16 -2.59 2.68 5.20
N THR A 17 -1.78 3.57 5.75
CA THR A 17 -2.20 4.93 6.13
C THR A 17 -1.47 5.93 5.23
N ASN A 18 -2.22 6.77 4.52
CA ASN A 18 -1.66 7.95 3.89
C ASN A 18 -1.35 8.99 4.98
N LEU A 19 -0.08 9.35 5.11
CA LEU A 19 0.38 10.27 6.17
C LEU A 19 0.06 11.74 5.87
N GLU A 20 -0.29 12.07 4.63
CA GLU A 20 -0.60 13.44 4.21
C GLU A 20 -2.04 13.83 4.55
N ASN A 21 -2.97 12.87 4.58
CA ASN A 21 -4.39 13.12 4.82
C ASN A 21 -5.03 12.23 5.90
N GLY A 22 -4.26 11.33 6.51
CA GLY A 22 -4.72 10.44 7.58
C GLY A 22 -5.66 9.31 7.13
N ARG A 23 -6.01 9.18 5.84
CA ARG A 23 -6.88 8.12 5.32
C ARG A 23 -6.20 6.77 5.44
N LYS A 24 -6.99 5.73 5.74
CA LYS A 24 -6.50 4.37 5.99
C LYS A 24 -7.31 3.35 5.21
N LEU A 25 -6.64 2.29 4.77
CA LEU A 25 -7.29 1.18 4.09
C LEU A 25 -6.60 -0.13 4.45
N VAL A 26 -7.37 -1.18 4.73
CA VAL A 26 -6.86 -2.55 4.81
C VAL A 26 -6.84 -3.14 3.42
N ILE A 27 -5.67 -3.59 2.97
CA ILE A 27 -5.43 -4.03 1.60
C ILE A 27 -4.76 -5.41 1.64
N ARG A 28 -5.14 -6.27 0.69
CA ARG A 28 -4.46 -7.56 0.48
C ARG A 28 -3.19 -7.33 -0.32
N VAL A 29 -2.06 -7.80 0.18
CA VAL A 29 -0.82 -7.93 -0.58
C VAL A 29 -0.82 -9.32 -1.22
N ASN A 30 -0.76 -9.36 -2.54
CA ASN A 30 -0.81 -10.60 -3.32
C ASN A 30 0.21 -10.64 -4.46
N ASP A 31 1.11 -9.67 -4.54
CA ASP A 31 2.10 -9.57 -5.60
C ASP A 31 3.44 -9.02 -5.09
N ARG A 32 4.49 -9.13 -5.92
CA ARG A 32 5.86 -8.67 -5.65
C ARG A 32 6.14 -7.34 -6.34
N GLY A 33 6.98 -6.53 -5.70
CA GLY A 33 7.29 -5.15 -6.09
C GLY A 33 7.19 -4.22 -4.88
N PRO A 34 7.35 -2.90 -5.04
CA PRO A 34 7.81 -2.20 -6.23
C PRO A 34 9.28 -2.54 -6.49
N PHE A 35 9.73 -2.71 -7.73
CA PHE A 35 11.18 -2.81 -8.03
C PHE A 35 11.80 -1.44 -8.32
N VAL A 36 11.35 -0.44 -7.56
CA VAL A 36 11.83 0.93 -7.62
C VAL A 36 12.43 1.29 -6.26
N GLU A 37 13.58 1.95 -6.28
CA GLU A 37 14.23 2.43 -5.08
C GLU A 37 13.38 3.51 -4.38
N GLY A 38 13.40 3.53 -3.05
CA GLY A 38 12.60 4.47 -2.25
C GLY A 38 11.09 4.15 -2.16
N ARG A 39 10.56 3.17 -2.91
CA ARG A 39 9.15 2.75 -2.81
C ARG A 39 9.02 1.47 -1.99
N ILE A 40 8.10 1.50 -1.02
CA ILE A 40 7.87 0.39 -0.07
C ILE A 40 6.65 -0.48 -0.43
N ILE A 41 5.66 0.09 -1.12
CA ILE A 41 4.43 -0.60 -1.51
C ILE A 41 3.86 0.01 -2.79
N ASP A 42 3.39 -0.82 -3.71
CA ASP A 42 2.61 -0.37 -4.87
C ASP A 42 1.15 -0.74 -4.65
N LEU A 43 0.27 0.21 -4.93
CA LEU A 43 -1.16 0.10 -4.68
C LEU A 43 -1.92 0.00 -6.00
N SER A 44 -2.93 -0.86 -6.05
CA SER A 44 -3.91 -0.80 -7.14
C SER A 44 -4.52 0.60 -7.26
N GLU A 45 -4.93 1.00 -8.46
CA GLU A 45 -5.52 2.31 -8.71
C GLU A 45 -6.70 2.60 -7.77
N LYS A 46 -7.56 1.60 -7.55
CA LYS A 46 -8.69 1.72 -6.62
C LYS A 46 -8.25 1.95 -5.17
N ALA A 47 -7.14 1.36 -4.71
CA ALA A 47 -6.56 1.67 -3.40
C ALA A 47 -6.06 3.12 -3.34
N ALA A 48 -5.36 3.56 -4.39
CA ALA A 48 -4.84 4.91 -4.48
C ALA A 48 -5.97 5.96 -4.45
N GLN A 49 -7.08 5.73 -5.14
CA GLN A 49 -8.25 6.60 -5.11
C GLN A 49 -8.85 6.72 -3.70
N VAL A 50 -9.07 5.59 -3.02
CA VAL A 50 -9.62 5.57 -1.65
C VAL A 50 -8.70 6.28 -0.66
N LEU A 51 -7.39 6.05 -0.74
CA LEU A 51 -6.38 6.69 0.11
C LEU A 51 -6.08 8.15 -0.28
N GLY A 52 -6.66 8.65 -1.37
CA GLY A 52 -6.45 10.03 -1.84
C GLY A 52 -5.06 10.27 -2.47
N LEU A 53 -4.46 9.23 -3.04
CA LEU A 53 -3.11 9.20 -3.63
C LEU A 53 -3.13 9.30 -5.17
N HIS A 54 -4.30 9.11 -5.81
CA HIS A 54 -4.35 8.91 -7.27
C HIS A 54 -3.85 10.13 -8.08
N LYS A 55 -4.01 11.36 -7.55
CA LYS A 55 -3.57 12.57 -8.26
C LYS A 55 -2.09 12.86 -8.08
N SER A 56 -1.52 12.56 -6.91
CA SER A 56 -0.10 12.81 -6.62
C SER A 56 0.80 11.71 -7.18
N GLY A 57 0.28 10.50 -7.39
CA GLY A 57 1.00 9.32 -7.86
C GLY A 57 1.89 8.68 -6.79
N LEU A 58 2.55 9.50 -5.96
CA LEU A 58 3.33 9.09 -4.80
C LEU A 58 2.84 9.83 -3.54
N ALA A 59 3.03 9.21 -2.38
CA ALA A 59 2.87 9.86 -1.08
C ALA A 59 3.66 9.12 0.00
N LYS A 60 3.86 9.79 1.13
CA LYS A 60 4.36 9.14 2.34
C LYS A 60 3.24 8.28 2.96
N VAL A 61 3.55 7.01 3.17
CA VAL A 61 2.60 6.05 3.75
C VAL A 61 3.21 5.29 4.91
N LYS A 62 2.38 4.90 5.87
CA LYS A 62 2.71 3.87 6.87
C LYS A 62 2.06 2.56 6.47
N VAL A 63 2.84 1.48 6.46
CA VAL A 63 2.37 0.12 6.18
C VAL A 63 2.49 -0.71 7.44
N GLU A 64 1.37 -1.27 7.90
CA GLU A 64 1.30 -2.09 9.11
C GLU A 64 0.84 -3.50 8.73
N TYR A 65 1.70 -4.49 8.96
CA TYR A 65 1.35 -5.89 8.74
C TYR A 65 0.34 -6.36 9.78
N LEU A 66 -0.79 -6.90 9.32
CA LEU A 66 -1.85 -7.41 10.18
C LEU A 66 -1.61 -8.91 10.38
N ARG A 67 -0.96 -9.27 11.50
CA ARG A 67 -0.91 -10.67 11.96
C ARG A 67 -2.31 -11.10 12.40
N LYS A 68 -2.70 -12.32 12.03
CA LYS A 68 -3.72 -13.05 12.77
C LYS A 68 -3.13 -13.50 14.11
#